data_AF-A0A939RBJ4-F1
#
_entry.id   AF-A0A939RBJ4-F1
#
_cell.length_a   1.000
_cell.length_b   1.000
_cell.length_c   1.000
_cell.angle_alpha   90.00
_cell.angle_beta   90.00
_cell.angle_gamma   90.00
#
_symmetry.space_group_name_H-M   'P 1'
#
loop_
_entity.id
_entity.type
_entity.pdbx_description
1 polymer ?
#
loop_
_entity_poly.entity_id
_entity_poly.type
_entity_poly.pdbx_seq_one_letter_code
_entity_poly.pdbx_strand_id
1 'polypeptide(L)'
;IEDYPTIMECLVRMPSIEPRALNLFVKPELRQHFEEEFNKFFGDCFILMTKQEVTESRLFGTGTDHACFRDMLGDYLAVAVGDTTIFNTREEQEKFIGVHAGLTKDEMTIPLIIMVIPK
;
A
#
# COMPACT_ATOMS: atom_id res chain seq x y z
N ILE A 1 -10.53 -7.12 1.54
CA ILE A 1 -10.57 -6.50 2.89
C ILE A 1 -11.93 -6.65 3.54
N GLU A 2 -13.02 -6.79 2.77
CA GLU A 2 -14.38 -7.06 3.30
C GLU A 2 -14.48 -8.28 4.23
N ASP A 3 -13.62 -9.29 4.05
CA ASP A 3 -13.56 -10.47 4.94
C ASP A 3 -12.96 -10.17 6.34
N TYR A 4 -12.50 -8.93 6.56
CA TYR A 4 -11.85 -8.47 7.80
C TYR A 4 -12.64 -7.29 8.39
N PRO A 5 -13.84 -7.53 8.97
CA PRO A 5 -14.73 -6.48 9.45
C PRO A 5 -14.10 -5.60 10.54
N THR A 6 -13.26 -6.16 11.42
CA THR A 6 -12.58 -5.41 12.50
C THR A 6 -11.62 -4.35 11.94
N ILE A 7 -10.93 -4.65 10.84
CA ILE A 7 -10.10 -3.67 10.12
C ILE A 7 -10.99 -2.66 9.41
N MET A 8 -12.04 -3.10 8.71
CA MET A 8 -12.95 -2.25 7.96
C MET A 8 -13.66 -1.19 8.83
N GLU A 9 -14.06 -1.57 10.05
CA GLU A 9 -14.71 -0.67 11.01
C GLU A 9 -13.80 0.50 11.41
N CYS A 10 -12.48 0.31 11.36
CA CYS A 10 -11.50 1.34 11.64
C CYS A 10 -11.33 2.35 10.49
N LEU A 11 -11.72 2.01 9.27
CA LEU A 11 -11.47 2.83 8.09
C LEU A 11 -12.50 3.95 7.95
N VAL A 12 -12.04 5.12 7.51
CA VAL A 12 -12.89 6.27 7.14
C VAL A 12 -13.52 6.06 5.75
N ARG A 13 -12.81 5.34 4.88
CA ARG A 13 -13.19 5.01 3.49
C ARG A 13 -12.42 3.78 3.03
N MET A 14 -12.86 3.18 1.92
CA MET A 14 -12.14 2.05 1.34
C MET A 14 -10.69 2.42 1.00
N PRO A 15 -9.76 1.46 1.15
CA PRO A 15 -8.38 1.64 0.73
C PRO A 15 -8.25 2.09 -0.73
N SER A 16 -7.17 2.81 -1.04
CA SER A 16 -6.84 3.26 -2.40
C SER A 16 -5.39 2.96 -2.78
N ILE A 17 -4.98 3.38 -3.99
CA ILE A 17 -3.71 3.07 -4.68
C ILE A 17 -3.74 1.70 -5.35
N GLU A 18 -3.28 0.64 -4.69
CA GLU A 18 -3.12 -0.68 -5.31
C GLU A 18 -3.36 -1.78 -4.26
N PRO A 19 -3.81 -2.99 -4.65
CA PRO A 19 -4.05 -4.11 -3.73
C PRO A 19 -2.81 -4.59 -2.96
N ARG A 20 -1.60 -4.16 -3.36
CA ARG A 20 -0.31 -4.48 -2.73
C ARG A 20 0.41 -3.26 -2.13
N ALA A 21 -0.19 -2.08 -2.26
CA ALA A 21 0.30 -0.82 -1.68
C ALA A 21 -0.93 0.02 -1.29
N LEU A 22 -1.50 -0.27 -0.12
CA LEU A 22 -2.79 0.27 0.30
C LEU A 22 -2.62 1.57 1.05
N ASN A 23 -3.29 2.60 0.56
CA ASN A 23 -3.42 3.87 1.25
C ASN A 23 -4.66 3.83 2.17
N LEU A 24 -4.44 4.04 3.47
CA LEU A 24 -5.43 3.75 4.52
C LEU A 24 -5.72 5.01 5.33
N PHE A 25 -6.98 5.43 5.33
CA PHE A 25 -7.49 6.50 6.20
C PHE A 25 -8.21 5.87 7.37
N VAL A 26 -7.74 6.13 8.59
CA VAL A 26 -8.17 5.45 9.81
C VAL A 26 -8.81 6.45 10.75
N LYS A 27 -9.95 6.08 11.34
CA LYS A 27 -10.64 6.90 12.34
C LYS A 27 -9.69 7.17 13.52
N PRO A 28 -9.47 8.43 13.92
CA PRO A 28 -8.45 8.77 14.93
C PRO A 28 -8.58 7.97 16.23
N GLU A 29 -9.81 7.73 16.68
CA GLU A 29 -10.14 7.00 17.90
C GLU A 29 -9.93 5.47 17.82
N LEU A 30 -9.74 4.93 16.61
CA LEU A 30 -9.55 3.49 16.36
C LEU A 30 -8.12 3.15 15.87
N ARG A 31 -7.19 4.11 15.82
CA ARG A 31 -5.83 3.87 15.27
C ARG A 31 -5.09 2.72 15.94
N GLN A 32 -5.07 2.67 17.27
CA GLN A 32 -4.40 1.59 17.99
C GLN A 32 -5.04 0.23 17.68
N HIS A 33 -6.38 0.18 17.68
CA HIS A 33 -7.11 -1.05 17.35
C HIS A 33 -6.85 -1.50 15.90
N PHE A 34 -6.78 -0.56 14.97
CA PHE A 34 -6.42 -0.81 13.59
C PHE A 34 -5.02 -1.40 13.46
N GLU A 35 -4.01 -0.83 14.12
CA GLU A 35 -2.63 -1.34 14.09
C GLU A 35 -2.58 -2.77 14.63
N GLU A 36 -3.25 -3.05 15.75
CA GLU A 36 -3.30 -4.37 16.37
C GLU A 36 -3.95 -5.41 15.43
N GLU A 37 -5.15 -5.12 14.91
CA GLU A 37 -5.87 -6.04 14.02
C GLU A 37 -5.17 -6.20 12.66
N PHE A 38 -4.65 -5.11 12.08
CA PHE A 38 -3.92 -5.19 10.82
C PHE A 38 -2.67 -6.05 10.96
N ASN A 39 -1.83 -5.82 11.98
CA ASN A 39 -0.62 -6.60 12.18
C ASN A 39 -0.90 -8.07 12.53
N LYS A 40 -1.98 -8.33 13.27
CA LYS A 40 -2.43 -9.69 13.58
C LYS A 40 -2.75 -10.53 12.33
N PHE A 41 -3.38 -9.94 11.32
CA PHE A 41 -3.76 -10.67 10.10
C PHE A 41 -2.72 -10.57 8.98
N PHE A 42 -2.00 -9.45 8.90
CA PHE A 42 -1.18 -9.12 7.73
C PHE A 42 0.27 -8.73 8.06
N GLY A 43 0.68 -8.75 9.33
CA GLY A 43 2.03 -8.32 9.75
C GLY A 43 3.18 -9.13 9.15
N ASP A 44 2.92 -10.40 8.78
CA ASP A 44 3.92 -11.24 8.10
C ASP A 44 4.02 -10.95 6.58
N CYS A 45 3.00 -10.29 6.01
CA CYS A 45 2.87 -10.09 4.57
C CYS A 45 2.98 -8.62 4.14
N PHE A 46 2.80 -7.68 5.05
CA PHE A 46 2.79 -6.24 4.78
C PHE A 46 3.62 -5.47 5.81
N ILE A 47 4.35 -4.46 5.33
CA ILE A 47 4.89 -3.41 6.18
C ILE A 47 3.83 -2.32 6.29
N LEU A 48 3.39 -2.02 7.51
CA LEU A 48 2.47 -0.92 7.80
C LEU A 48 3.27 0.34 8.16
N MET A 49 3.40 1.26 7.21
CA MET A 49 4.13 2.52 7.40
C MET A 49 3.16 3.64 7.77
N THR A 50 3.49 4.42 8.79
CA THR A 50 2.79 5.69 9.08
C THR A 50 3.02 6.71 7.95
N LYS A 51 2.11 7.67 7.81
CA LYS A 51 2.28 8.83 6.93
C LYS A 51 3.66 9.49 7.09
N GLN A 52 4.13 9.61 8.32
CA GLN A 52 5.43 10.21 8.62
C GLN A 52 6.56 9.39 8.00
N GLU A 53 6.62 8.08 8.28
CA GLU A 53 7.64 7.17 7.75
C GLU A 53 7.66 7.13 6.22
N VAL A 54 6.49 7.11 5.58
CA VAL A 54 6.38 7.18 4.11
C VAL A 54 7.04 8.45 3.56
N THR A 55 6.85 9.57 4.26
CA THR A 55 7.34 10.86 3.78
C THR A 55 8.81 11.08 4.08
N GLU A 56 9.29 10.61 5.22
CA GLU A 56 10.71 10.68 5.61
C GLU A 56 11.57 9.73 4.77
N SER A 57 11.06 8.55 4.43
CA SER A 57 11.73 7.59 3.54
C SER A 57 11.80 8.06 2.09
N ARG A 58 11.06 9.12 1.72
CA ARG A 58 10.94 9.61 0.34
C ARG A 58 10.49 8.53 -0.64
N LEU A 59 9.57 7.66 -0.18
CA LEU A 59 9.09 6.51 -0.96
C LEU A 59 8.51 6.91 -2.32
N PHE A 60 7.81 8.06 -2.38
CA PHE A 60 7.23 8.61 -3.62
C PHE A 60 8.22 9.49 -4.42
N GLY A 61 9.51 9.46 -4.07
CA GLY A 61 10.57 10.18 -4.76
C GLY A 61 11.13 11.37 -3.98
N THR A 62 12.23 11.92 -4.48
CA THR A 62 12.98 13.01 -3.84
C THR A 62 12.67 14.40 -4.39
N GLY A 63 11.64 14.51 -5.24
CA GLY A 63 11.22 15.78 -5.84
C GLY A 63 10.48 16.68 -4.84
N THR A 64 10.05 17.84 -5.31
CA THR A 64 9.14 18.70 -4.54
C THR A 64 7.76 18.08 -4.50
N ASP A 65 7.20 17.90 -3.30
CA ASP A 65 5.84 17.41 -3.11
C ASP A 65 4.83 18.30 -3.86
N HIS A 66 3.86 17.68 -4.53
CA HIS A 66 2.68 18.39 -5.00
C HIS A 66 1.87 18.90 -3.81
N ALA A 67 1.20 20.06 -3.96
CA ALA A 67 0.45 20.70 -2.86
C ALA A 67 -0.56 19.75 -2.17
N CYS A 68 -1.21 18.88 -2.95
CA CYS A 68 -2.19 17.93 -2.43
C CYS A 68 -1.61 16.61 -1.88
N PHE A 69 -0.29 16.37 -2.00
CA PHE A 69 0.30 15.06 -1.69
C PHE A 69 0.00 14.61 -0.25
N ARG A 70 0.15 15.52 0.72
CA ARG A 70 -0.03 15.24 2.15
C ARG A 70 -1.49 14.92 2.52
N ASP A 71 -2.44 15.47 1.78
CA ASP A 71 -3.88 15.25 1.97
C ASP A 71 -4.35 13.96 1.27
N MET A 72 -3.72 13.61 0.15
CA MET A 72 -3.98 12.37 -0.57
C MET A 72 -3.39 11.14 0.12
N LEU A 73 -2.29 11.31 0.86
CA LEU A 73 -1.71 10.25 1.67
C LEU A 73 -2.57 10.04 2.94
N GLY A 74 -2.94 8.80 3.19
CA GLY A 74 -3.68 8.34 4.36
C GLY A 74 -2.83 8.35 5.63
N ASP A 75 -3.42 7.91 6.74
CA ASP A 75 -2.72 7.77 8.01
C ASP A 75 -1.62 6.71 7.92
N TYR A 76 -1.86 5.67 7.12
CA TYR A 76 -0.91 4.59 6.87
C TYR A 76 -0.82 4.25 5.38
N LEU A 77 0.33 3.72 4.98
CA LEU A 77 0.55 3.01 3.74
C LEU A 77 0.99 1.58 4.08
N ALA A 78 0.18 0.59 3.72
CA ALA A 78 0.55 -0.81 3.88
C ALA A 78 1.15 -1.34 2.56
N VAL A 79 2.41 -1.77 2.59
CA VAL A 79 3.12 -2.23 1.40
C VAL A 79 3.46 -3.71 1.52
N ALA A 80 3.04 -4.52 0.56
CA ALA A 80 3.24 -5.97 0.59
C ALA A 80 4.72 -6.34 0.46
N VAL A 81 5.18 -7.30 1.26
CA VAL A 81 6.53 -7.90 1.20
C VAL A 81 6.51 -9.37 0.79
N GLY A 82 5.32 -9.96 0.65
CA GLY A 82 5.08 -11.32 0.15
C GLY A 82 4.20 -11.33 -1.11
N ASP A 83 3.54 -12.45 -1.39
CA ASP A 83 2.64 -12.66 -2.54
C ASP A 83 1.17 -12.29 -2.26
N THR A 84 0.88 -11.76 -1.08
CA THR A 84 -0.49 -11.44 -0.64
C THR A 84 -1.03 -10.15 -1.27
N THR A 85 -2.33 -10.13 -1.56
CA THR A 85 -3.06 -8.98 -2.11
C THR A 85 -4.28 -8.69 -1.25
N ILE A 86 -4.60 -7.42 -1.03
CA ILE A 86 -5.80 -6.99 -0.33
C ILE A 86 -6.65 -6.14 -1.29
N PHE A 87 -7.63 -6.77 -1.92
CA PHE A 87 -8.62 -6.05 -2.74
C PHE A 87 -9.72 -5.44 -1.87
N ASN A 88 -10.35 -4.38 -2.39
CA ASN A 88 -11.50 -3.79 -1.72
C ASN A 88 -12.69 -4.76 -1.72
N THR A 89 -12.98 -5.38 -2.86
CA THR A 89 -14.10 -6.32 -3.01
C THR A 89 -13.66 -7.64 -3.64
N ARG A 90 -14.47 -8.70 -3.43
CA ARG A 90 -14.27 -9.99 -4.11
C ARG A 90 -14.45 -9.88 -5.62
N GLU A 91 -15.39 -9.06 -6.07
CA GLU A 91 -15.63 -8.82 -7.50
C GLU A 91 -14.41 -8.19 -8.20
N GLU A 92 -13.72 -7.26 -7.54
CA GLU A 92 -12.45 -6.74 -8.06
C GLU A 92 -11.39 -7.83 -8.14
N GLN A 93 -11.24 -8.64 -7.07
CA GLN A 93 -10.27 -9.72 -7.02
C GLN A 93 -10.46 -10.74 -8.16
N GLU A 94 -11.69 -11.05 -8.55
CA GLU A 94 -12.00 -11.96 -9.66
C GLU A 94 -11.58 -11.43 -11.05
N LYS A 95 -11.40 -10.11 -11.20
CA LYS A 95 -11.03 -9.48 -12.48
C LYS A 95 -9.54 -9.53 -12.77
N PHE A 96 -8.71 -9.76 -11.76
CA PHE A 96 -7.25 -9.71 -11.90
C PHE A 96 -6.61 -11.07 -11.67
N ILE A 97 -5.86 -11.54 -12.66
CA ILE A 97 -5.04 -12.76 -12.56
C ILE A 97 -3.69 -12.46 -11.87
N GLY A 98 -3.22 -11.21 -11.94
CA GLY A 98 -2.00 -10.76 -11.29
C GLY A 98 -2.01 -9.25 -11.06
N VAL A 99 -1.26 -8.82 -10.05
CA VAL A 99 -1.07 -7.42 -9.64
C VAL A 99 0.39 -7.18 -9.24
N HIS A 100 0.79 -5.92 -9.12
CA HIS A 100 2.16 -5.50 -8.79
C HIS A 100 2.15 -4.46 -7.65
N ALA A 101 3.27 -3.74 -7.49
CA ALA A 101 3.51 -2.66 -6.52
C ALA A 101 3.85 -3.10 -5.08
N GLY A 102 4.16 -4.38 -4.87
CA GLY A 102 4.82 -4.83 -3.64
C GLY A 102 6.33 -4.57 -3.64
N LEU A 103 6.97 -4.89 -2.52
CA LEU A 103 8.41 -4.76 -2.27
C LEU A 103 9.14 -6.10 -2.39
N THR A 104 8.55 -7.10 -3.04
CA THR A 104 9.27 -8.34 -3.32
C THR A 104 10.48 -8.04 -4.21
N LYS A 105 11.56 -8.82 -4.05
CA LYS A 105 12.78 -8.62 -4.85
C LYS A 105 12.50 -8.65 -6.35
N ASP A 106 11.60 -9.53 -6.78
CA ASP A 106 11.25 -9.72 -8.18
C ASP A 106 10.44 -8.52 -8.72
N GLU A 107 9.53 -7.93 -7.93
CA GLU A 107 8.82 -6.70 -8.33
C GLU A 107 9.75 -5.48 -8.37
N MET A 108 10.70 -5.39 -7.44
CA MET A 108 11.63 -4.25 -7.34
C MET A 108 12.74 -4.27 -8.39
N THR A 109 13.00 -5.41 -9.02
CA THR A 109 14.07 -5.58 -10.00
C THR A 109 13.54 -5.39 -11.42
N ILE A 110 13.62 -4.17 -11.95
CA ILE A 110 13.20 -3.85 -13.33
C ILE A 110 14.42 -3.79 -14.26
N PRO A 111 14.46 -4.55 -15.37
CA PRO A 111 15.59 -4.53 -16.29
C PRO A 111 15.67 -3.20 -17.06
N LEU A 112 16.84 -2.55 -17.01
CA LEU A 112 17.17 -1.42 -17.88
C LEU A 112 17.99 -1.92 -19.07
N ILE A 113 17.42 -1.82 -20.27
CA ILE A 113 18.07 -2.22 -21.52
C ILE A 113 18.51 -0.98 -22.28
N ILE A 114 19.81 -0.87 -22.57
CA ILE A 114 20.40 0.25 -23.30
C ILE A 114 20.98 -0.27 -24.61
N MET A 115 20.62 0.35 -25.74
CA MET A 115 21.14 0.04 -27.06
C MET A 115 21.79 1.28 -27.67
N VAL A 116 23.02 1.13 -28.16
CA VAL A 116 23.71 2.17 -28.93
C VAL A 116 23.57 1.84 -30.41
N ILE A 117 22.93 2.75 -31.17
CA ILE A 117 22.81 2.60 -32.63
C ILE A 117 23.95 3.40 -33.28
N PRO A 118 24.90 2.74 -33.97
CA PRO A 118 25.94 3.44 -34.73
C PRO A 118 25.34 4.21 -35.92
N LYS A 119 25.96 5.33 -36.28
CA LYS A 119 25.62 6.09 -37.49
C LYS A 119 26.06 5.35 -38.75
#